data_AF-A0A503X7M7-F1
#
_entry.id   AF-A0A503X7M7-F1
#
_cell.length_a   1.000
_cell.length_b   1.000
_cell.length_c   1.000
_cell.angle_alpha   90.00
_cell.angle_beta   90.00
_cell.angle_gamma   90.00
#
_symmetry.space_group_name_H-M   'P 1'
#
loop_
_entity.id
_entity.type
_entity.pdbx_description
1 polymer ?
#
loop_
_entity_poly.entity_id
_entity_poly.type
_entity_poly.pdbx_seq_one_letter_code
_entity_poly.pdbx_strand_id
1 'polypeptide(L)'
;MIDQSGIKSELKWLYNDLNNPNLQGARAAGRPVEQSTSKTYRGFGPEQMGYRSGVDADRELMAEAIRAYMAKTVAPKTAARIRSYVNKHKDLKHIIQFNSLIDLTAGTAGAAAAIGSTEADPTVHE
;
A
#
# COMPACT_ATOMS: atom_id res chain seq x y z
N MET A 1 -11.87 4.90 17.34
CA MET A 1 -10.57 5.12 16.67
C MET A 1 -9.94 3.78 16.42
N ILE A 2 -9.32 3.56 15.25
CA ILE A 2 -8.61 2.30 14.96
C ILE A 2 -7.36 2.26 15.85
N ASP A 3 -7.21 1.18 16.63
CA ASP A 3 -6.03 0.99 17.46
C ASP A 3 -4.77 0.87 16.59
N GLN A 4 -3.77 1.70 16.92
CA GLN A 4 -2.50 1.78 16.21
C GLN A 4 -1.38 0.99 16.90
N SER A 5 -1.67 0.39 18.05
CA SER A 5 -0.70 -0.44 18.75
C SER A 5 -0.17 -1.55 17.83
N GLY A 6 1.16 -1.66 17.76
CA GLY A 6 1.86 -2.60 16.89
C GLY A 6 1.96 -2.21 15.40
N ILE A 7 1.29 -1.13 14.95
CA ILE A 7 1.39 -0.63 13.56
C ILE A 7 1.85 0.83 13.47
N LYS A 8 1.95 1.55 14.60
CA LYS A 8 2.26 2.98 14.62
C LYS A 8 3.56 3.35 13.89
N SER A 9 4.58 2.51 13.97
CA SER A 9 5.85 2.72 13.25
C SER A 9 5.69 2.61 11.73
N GLU A 10 4.86 1.67 11.27
CA GLU A 10 4.56 1.48 9.84
C GLU A 10 3.69 2.63 9.32
N LEU A 11 2.71 3.09 10.11
CA LEU A 11 1.91 4.26 9.78
C LEU A 11 2.75 5.53 9.64
N LYS A 12 3.68 5.76 10.58
CA LYS A 12 4.62 6.90 10.49
C LYS A 12 5.54 6.80 9.29
N TRP A 13 6.04 5.59 9.00
CA TRP A 13 6.86 5.35 7.82
C TRP A 13 6.07 5.66 6.54
N LEU A 14 4.86 5.11 6.41
CA LEU A 14 4.01 5.31 5.24
C LEU A 14 3.63 6.78 5.05
N TYR A 15 3.28 7.46 6.15
CA TYR A 15 2.95 8.88 6.11
C TYR A 15 4.11 9.74 5.60
N ASN A 16 5.31 9.52 6.13
CA ASN A 16 6.53 10.19 5.67
C ASN A 16 6.80 9.91 4.18
N ASP A 17 6.62 8.66 3.77
CA ASP A 17 6.94 8.22 2.40
C ASP A 17 6.06 8.92 1.37
N LEU A 18 4.80 9.15 1.72
CA LEU A 18 3.81 9.76 0.84
C LEU A 18 3.84 11.29 0.91
N ASN A 19 3.98 11.87 2.11
CA ASN A 19 3.72 13.30 2.33
C ASN A 19 4.97 14.16 2.49
N ASN A 20 6.18 13.60 2.54
CA ASN A 20 7.39 14.39 2.71
C ASN A 20 7.82 15.06 1.39
N PRO A 21 7.67 16.40 1.22
CA PRO A 21 7.97 17.06 -0.04
C PRO A 21 9.45 17.01 -0.40
N ASN A 22 10.34 16.98 0.60
CA ASN A 22 11.79 16.90 0.37
C ASN A 22 12.19 15.51 -0.15
N LEU A 23 11.56 14.45 0.38
CA LEU A 23 11.76 13.08 -0.10
C LEU A 23 11.25 12.95 -1.54
N GLN A 24 10.05 13.46 -1.83
CA GLN A 24 9.48 13.42 -3.18
C GLN A 24 10.32 14.21 -4.18
N GLY A 25 10.79 15.40 -3.81
CA GLY A 25 11.69 16.20 -4.64
C GLY A 25 13.00 15.49 -4.96
N ALA A 26 13.60 14.82 -3.98
CA ALA A 26 14.83 14.05 -4.18
C ALA A 26 14.62 12.85 -5.11
N ARG A 27 13.50 12.12 -4.97
CA ARG A 27 13.12 11.01 -5.87
C ARG A 27 12.82 11.48 -7.28
N ALA A 28 12.10 12.60 -7.43
CA ALA A 28 11.83 13.22 -8.73
C ALA A 28 13.11 13.67 -9.45
N ALA A 29 14.15 14.06 -8.69
CA ALA A 29 15.47 14.35 -9.22
C ALA A 29 16.33 13.10 -9.50
N GLY A 30 15.74 11.88 -9.45
CA GLY A 30 16.42 10.62 -9.76
C GLY A 30 17.37 10.12 -8.67
N ARG A 31 17.33 10.69 -7.45
CA ARG A 31 18.21 10.25 -6.36
C ARG A 31 17.63 8.99 -5.70
N PRO A 32 18.38 7.89 -5.56
CA PRO A 32 17.92 6.68 -4.88
C PRO A 32 17.98 6.89 -3.36
N VAL A 33 17.05 7.69 -2.84
CA VAL A 33 16.99 8.03 -1.41
C VAL A 33 15.96 7.17 -0.70
N GLU A 34 16.43 6.46 0.32
CA GLU A 34 15.59 5.72 1.24
C GLU A 34 15.35 6.54 2.51
N GLN A 35 14.08 6.69 2.88
CA GLN A 35 13.72 7.51 4.03
C GLN A 35 14.16 6.91 5.36
N SER A 36 14.25 5.58 5.47
CA SER A 36 14.63 4.88 6.70
C SER A 36 16.11 5.04 7.02
N THR A 37 16.95 5.22 6.00
CA THR A 37 18.40 5.31 6.11
C THR A 37 18.90 6.76 6.14
N SER A 38 18.09 7.72 5.66
CA SER A 38 18.45 9.14 5.64
C SER A 38 18.05 9.88 6.91
N LYS A 39 19.00 10.59 7.54
CA LYS A 39 18.71 11.51 8.64
C LYS A 39 17.85 12.69 8.22
N THR A 40 17.95 13.10 6.96
CA THR A 40 17.28 14.26 6.39
C THR A 40 15.83 13.97 6.01
N TYR A 41 15.54 12.74 5.60
CA TYR A 41 14.22 12.36 5.07
C TYR A 41 13.39 11.53 6.04
N ARG A 42 13.91 11.17 7.21
CA ARG A 42 13.14 10.44 8.23
C ARG A 42 12.33 11.38 9.13
N GLY A 43 11.21 10.87 9.61
CA GLY A 43 10.48 11.46 10.72
C GLY A 43 9.51 12.57 10.32
N PHE A 44 9.19 12.73 9.03
CA PHE A 44 8.09 13.59 8.61
C PHE A 44 6.76 13.04 9.12
N GLY A 45 6.05 13.82 9.93
CA GLY A 45 4.79 13.40 10.56
C GLY A 45 3.66 14.43 10.40
N PRO A 46 2.42 14.07 10.77
CA PRO A 46 1.27 14.97 10.72
C PRO A 46 1.50 16.28 11.46
N GLU A 47 2.27 16.27 12.54
CA GLU A 47 2.59 17.46 13.31
C GLU A 47 3.33 18.52 12.48
N GLN A 48 4.17 18.11 11.52
CA GLN A 48 4.84 19.02 10.59
C GLN A 48 3.90 19.57 9.52
N MET A 49 2.75 18.93 9.33
CA MET A 49 1.64 19.40 8.48
C MET A 49 0.63 20.25 9.27
N GLY A 50 0.90 20.54 10.55
CA GLY A 50 0.06 21.41 11.40
C GLY A 50 -1.01 20.67 12.21
N TYR A 51 -1.02 19.33 12.21
CA TYR A 51 -1.93 18.56 13.07
C TYR A 51 -1.49 18.62 14.53
N ARG A 52 -2.45 18.67 15.44
CA ARG A 52 -2.16 18.61 16.88
C ARG A 52 -1.64 17.21 17.23
N SER A 53 -0.62 17.17 18.08
CA SER A 53 -0.08 15.92 18.60
C SER A 53 -1.14 15.11 19.34
N GLY A 54 -0.97 13.79 19.37
CA GLY A 54 -1.90 12.88 20.01
C GLY A 54 -3.00 12.41 19.06
N VAL A 55 -4.25 12.55 19.46
CA VAL A 55 -5.39 11.91 18.77
C VAL A 55 -5.57 12.41 17.33
N ASP A 56 -5.30 13.69 17.06
CA ASP A 56 -5.47 14.25 15.72
C ASP A 56 -4.37 13.75 14.76
N ALA A 57 -3.11 13.76 15.20
CA ALA A 57 -2.00 13.14 14.46
C ALA A 57 -2.24 11.64 14.21
N ASP A 58 -2.72 10.91 15.23
CA ASP A 58 -3.05 9.49 15.11
C ASP A 58 -4.17 9.29 14.06
N ARG A 59 -5.24 10.09 14.08
CA ARG A 59 -6.30 10.00 13.07
C ARG A 59 -5.78 10.25 11.65
N GLU A 60 -4.91 11.24 11.48
CA GLU A 60 -4.34 11.58 10.18
C GLU A 60 -3.46 10.45 9.64
N LEU A 61 -2.64 9.83 10.49
CA LEU A 61 -1.86 8.64 10.13
C LEU A 61 -2.74 7.51 9.56
N MET A 62 -3.89 7.25 10.18
CA MET A 62 -4.82 6.23 9.70
C MET A 62 -5.56 6.67 8.43
N ALA A 63 -5.93 7.95 8.33
CA ALA A 63 -6.59 8.48 7.15
C ALA A 63 -5.70 8.34 5.91
N GLU A 64 -4.43 8.69 6.03
CA GLU A 64 -3.45 8.55 4.95
C GLU A 64 -3.20 7.08 4.60
N ALA A 65 -3.10 6.20 5.60
CA ALA A 65 -2.96 4.78 5.35
C ALA A 65 -4.14 4.18 4.57
N ILE A 66 -5.36 4.63 4.84
CA ILE A 66 -6.57 4.24 4.10
C ILE A 66 -6.52 4.81 2.67
N ARG A 67 -6.14 6.08 2.49
CA ARG A 67 -5.97 6.71 1.16
C ARG A 67 -4.93 5.96 0.32
N ALA A 68 -3.79 5.65 0.92
CA ALA A 68 -2.72 4.87 0.30
C ALA A 68 -3.23 3.50 -0.14
N TYR A 69 -3.97 2.81 0.75
CA TYR A 69 -4.58 1.51 0.46
C TYR A 69 -5.55 1.57 -0.72
N MET A 70 -6.39 2.61 -0.80
CA MET A 70 -7.30 2.82 -1.92
C MET A 70 -6.58 3.09 -3.24
N ALA A 71 -5.42 3.77 -3.20
CA ALA A 71 -4.67 4.13 -4.38
C ALA A 71 -3.80 2.98 -4.92
N LYS A 72 -3.03 2.28 -4.08
CA LYS A 72 -2.16 1.15 -4.45
C LYS A 72 -1.79 0.24 -3.26
N THR A 73 -1.63 -1.06 -3.51
CA THR A 73 -1.24 -2.10 -2.52
C THR A 73 0.24 -2.00 -2.09
N VAL A 74 0.64 -0.99 -1.31
CA VAL A 74 2.05 -0.80 -0.91
C VAL A 74 2.40 -1.21 0.53
N ALA A 75 1.42 -1.49 1.40
CA ALA A 75 1.66 -1.84 2.81
C ALA A 75 0.76 -3.01 3.28
N PRO A 76 1.21 -4.27 3.21
CA PRO A 76 0.36 -5.44 3.42
C PRO A 76 -0.13 -5.62 4.87
N LYS A 77 0.68 -5.25 5.88
CA LYS A 77 0.28 -5.34 7.30
C LYS A 77 -0.73 -4.26 7.68
N THR A 78 -0.47 -3.03 7.26
CA THR A 78 -1.41 -1.91 7.37
C THR A 78 -2.74 -2.24 6.66
N ALA A 79 -2.67 -2.77 5.43
CA ALA A 79 -3.82 -3.26 4.70
C ALA A 79 -4.60 -4.34 5.48
N ALA A 80 -3.91 -5.33 6.05
CA ALA A 80 -4.54 -6.38 6.85
C ALA A 80 -5.27 -5.84 8.10
N ARG A 81 -4.70 -4.84 8.78
CA ARG A 81 -5.36 -4.22 9.94
C ARG A 81 -6.59 -3.41 9.54
N ILE A 82 -6.50 -2.61 8.48
CA ILE A 82 -7.64 -1.84 7.95
C ILE A 82 -8.75 -2.82 7.49
N ARG A 83 -8.38 -3.90 6.79
CA ARG A 83 -9.28 -5.02 6.42
C ARG A 83 -9.99 -5.60 7.63
N SER A 84 -9.25 -5.95 8.67
CA SER A 84 -9.81 -6.55 9.88
C SER A 84 -10.80 -5.61 10.58
N TYR A 85 -10.51 -4.31 10.63
CA TYR A 85 -11.37 -3.32 11.27
C TYR A 85 -12.65 -3.08 10.47
N VAL A 86 -12.51 -2.80 9.18
CA VAL A 86 -13.64 -2.45 8.31
C VAL A 86 -14.56 -3.64 8.09
N ASN A 87 -14.04 -4.86 7.89
CA ASN A 87 -14.88 -6.06 7.73
C ASN A 87 -15.72 -6.38 8.98
N LYS A 88 -15.27 -5.98 10.17
CA LYS A 88 -16.00 -6.16 11.44
C LYS A 88 -16.98 -5.02 11.75
N HIS A 89 -16.93 -3.92 11.01
CA HIS A 89 -17.79 -2.77 11.24
C HIS A 89 -19.13 -2.92 10.51
N LYS A 90 -20.24 -2.61 11.16
CA LYS A 90 -21.58 -2.86 10.60
C LYS A 90 -21.84 -2.08 9.31
N ASP A 91 -21.42 -0.82 9.26
CA ASP A 91 -21.68 0.05 8.11
C ASP A 91 -20.50 0.08 7.11
N LEU A 92 -19.26 0.16 7.60
CA LEU A 92 -18.09 0.32 6.74
C LEU A 92 -17.82 -0.90 5.85
N LYS A 93 -18.18 -2.12 6.28
CA LYS A 93 -18.03 -3.34 5.46
C LYS A 93 -18.82 -3.30 4.14
N HIS A 94 -19.88 -2.49 4.09
CA HIS A 94 -20.72 -2.33 2.91
C HIS A 94 -20.28 -1.15 2.03
N ILE A 95 -19.54 -0.21 2.60
CA ILE A 95 -19.07 1.02 1.93
C ILE A 95 -17.66 0.84 1.37
N ILE A 96 -16.80 0.14 2.11
CA ILE A 96 -15.40 -0.09 1.77
C ILE A 96 -15.20 -1.60 1.58
N GLN A 97 -15.29 -2.03 0.32
CA GLN A 97 -14.91 -3.39 -0.07
C GLN A 97 -13.41 -3.40 -0.36
N PHE A 98 -12.66 -4.13 0.44
CA PHE A 98 -11.30 -4.48 0.03
C PHE A 98 -11.45 -5.40 -1.16
N ASN A 99 -10.79 -5.10 -2.27
CA ASN A 99 -10.57 -6.09 -3.31
C ASN A 99 -9.93 -7.31 -2.64
N SER A 100 -10.77 -8.27 -2.25
CA SER A 100 -10.41 -9.66 -2.21
C SER A 100 -9.91 -9.89 -3.61
N LEU A 101 -8.61 -10.11 -3.74
CA LEU A 101 -8.09 -10.79 -4.92
C LEU A 101 -9.10 -11.88 -5.23
N ILE A 102 -9.73 -11.70 -6.39
CA ILE A 102 -10.65 -12.62 -7.02
C ILE A 102 -10.20 -14.04 -6.67
N ASP A 103 -11.15 -14.84 -6.21
CA ASP A 103 -11.10 -16.29 -6.17
C ASP A 103 -10.33 -16.85 -7.38
N LEU A 104 -9.03 -17.07 -7.21
CA LEU A 104 -8.21 -17.88 -8.10
C LEU A 104 -7.86 -19.22 -7.44
N THR A 105 -8.61 -19.59 -6.41
CA THR A 105 -8.50 -20.89 -5.72
C THR A 105 -9.82 -21.62 -5.51
N ALA A 106 -10.95 -21.12 -6.03
CA ALA A 106 -12.23 -21.82 -5.95
C ALA A 106 -12.89 -22.11 -7.31
N GLY A 107 -12.12 -22.05 -8.41
CA GLY A 107 -12.66 -22.43 -9.73
C GLY A 107 -11.75 -22.14 -10.92
N THR A 108 -10.53 -22.67 -10.96
CA THR A 108 -9.81 -22.97 -12.22
C THR A 108 -8.60 -23.85 -11.90
N ALA A 109 -8.86 -25.15 -11.73
CA ALA A 109 -7.91 -26.13 -12.21
C ALA A 109 -7.83 -25.92 -13.75
N GLY A 110 -6.78 -25.27 -14.26
CA GLY A 110 -6.61 -25.20 -15.72
C GLY A 110 -5.86 -24.03 -16.36
N ALA A 111 -4.99 -23.29 -15.68
CA ALA A 111 -4.10 -22.33 -16.38
C ALA A 111 -2.65 -22.35 -15.87
N ALA A 112 -2.16 -23.54 -15.57
CA ALA A 112 -0.74 -23.82 -15.39
C ALA A 112 -0.32 -24.94 -16.36
N ALA A 113 -0.36 -24.67 -17.67
CA ALA A 113 0.33 -25.46 -18.67
C ALA A 113 0.38 -24.70 -20.01
N ALA A 114 1.53 -24.78 -20.66
CA ALA A 114 1.80 -24.43 -22.05
C ALA A 114 1.83 -22.92 -22.41
N ILE A 115 3.01 -22.33 -22.30
CA ILE A 115 3.71 -21.81 -23.49
C ILE A 115 5.21 -21.97 -23.27
N GLY A 116 5.70 -23.17 -23.56
CA GLY A 116 7.11 -23.48 -23.65
C GLY A 116 7.35 -24.40 -24.83
N SER A 117 8.14 -23.90 -25.80
CA SER A 117 8.78 -24.61 -26.93
C SER A 117 7.82 -25.01 -28.07
N THR A 118 8.11 -24.87 -29.36
CA THR A 118 9.38 -24.99 -30.10
C THR A 118 9.29 -24.23 -31.45
N GLU A 119 10.43 -23.72 -31.93
CA GLU A 119 10.66 -23.41 -33.34
C GLU A 119 10.64 -24.69 -34.19
N ALA A 120 10.00 -24.65 -35.37
CA ALA A 120 10.30 -25.46 -36.55
C ALA A 120 9.54 -24.91 -37.78
N ASP A 121 10.24 -24.18 -38.64
CA ASP A 121 9.94 -23.95 -40.07
C ASP A 121 10.38 -25.23 -40.85
N PRO A 122 9.69 -25.76 -41.89
CA PRO A 122 9.66 -25.13 -43.22
C PRO A 122 8.38 -25.31 -44.07
N THR A 123 8.09 -24.28 -44.87
CA THR A 123 7.55 -24.28 -46.26
C THR A 123 6.35 -25.14 -46.67
N VAL A 124 5.32 -24.51 -47.26
CA VAL A 124 4.95 -24.77 -48.67
C VAL A 124 4.28 -23.55 -49.31
N HIS A 125 4.77 -23.21 -50.50
CA HIS A 125 4.23 -22.25 -51.45
C HIS A 125 3.02 -22.82 -52.20
N GLU A 126 2.13 -21.88 -52.59
CA GLU A 126 1.08 -21.93 -53.63
C GLU A 126 -0.07 -22.96 -53.53
#